data_AF-A0A1I8HEX3-F1
#
_entry.id   AF-A0A1I8HEX3-F1
#
_cell.length_a   1.000
_cell.length_b   1.000
_cell.length_c   1.000
_cell.angle_alpha   90.00
_cell.angle_beta   90.00
_cell.angle_gamma   90.00
#
_symmetry.space_group_name_H-M   'P 1'
#
loop_
_entity.id
_entity.type
_entity.pdbx_description
1 polymer ?
#
loop_
_entity_poly.entity_id
_entity_poly.type
_entity_poly.pdbx_seq_one_letter_code
_entity_poly.pdbx_strand_id
1 'polypeptide(L)'
;MVLVPNPAVDHCLHLLLVTASRLQRLWNSTRLKTPGCGVDSASQNAFDTGAAMGLIVPYATYMTRKNGVVRFSMFIPTMNNFVSLLCALTIFSTVFSTLIQTQSTLSRTGIVEIIKQSGPASTGLTFIWIPVLFGQFDVFGSILCVLFFLCLSFAGVSSLIANIELTSLTPAGLWQ
;
A
#
# COMPACT_ATOMS: atom_id res chain seq x y z
N MET A 1 -22.27 15.72 33.15
CA MET A 1 -21.50 16.18 31.98
C MET A 1 -21.97 15.33 30.80
N VAL A 2 -22.97 15.83 30.07
CA VAL A 2 -23.55 15.14 28.90
C VAL A 2 -22.56 15.34 27.75
N LEU A 3 -22.00 14.25 27.23
CA LEU A 3 -21.18 14.29 26.01
C LEU A 3 -22.06 14.82 24.89
N VAL A 4 -21.73 16.00 24.36
CA VAL A 4 -22.36 16.54 23.16
C VAL A 4 -22.07 15.54 22.04
N PRO A 5 -23.08 14.91 21.42
CA PRO A 5 -22.85 13.99 20.31
C PRO A 5 -22.19 14.78 19.17
N ASN A 6 -20.97 14.38 18.79
CA ASN A 6 -20.27 14.99 17.68
C ASN A 6 -20.49 14.12 16.44
N PRO A 7 -21.37 14.53 15.51
CA PRO A 7 -21.74 13.72 14.36
C PRO A 7 -20.55 13.37 13.46
N ALA A 8 -19.47 14.17 13.48
CA ALA A 8 -18.25 13.88 12.74
C ALA A 8 -17.41 12.75 13.38
N VAL A 9 -17.36 12.69 14.72
CA VAL A 9 -16.65 11.63 15.45
C VAL A 9 -17.43 10.33 15.36
N ASP A 10 -18.77 10.39 15.45
CA ASP A 10 -19.64 9.22 15.31
C ASP A 10 -19.57 8.63 13.90
N HIS A 11 -19.54 9.46 12.84
CA HIS A 11 -19.33 8.99 11.46
C HIS A 11 -17.95 8.32 11.28
N CYS A 12 -16.89 8.91 11.83
CA CYS A 12 -15.54 8.35 11.75
C CYS A 12 -15.43 7.01 12.49
N LEU A 13 -16.02 6.91 13.69
CA LEU A 13 -16.01 5.69 14.50
C LEU A 13 -16.80 4.57 13.81
N HIS A 14 -17.95 4.91 13.21
CA HIS A 14 -18.77 3.98 12.45
C HIS A 14 -18.07 3.52 11.16
N LEU A 15 -17.38 4.42 10.45
CA LEU A 15 -16.58 4.09 9.26
C LEU A 15 -15.40 3.16 9.61
N LEU A 16 -14.72 3.40 10.74
CA LEU A 16 -13.63 2.55 11.24
C LEU A 16 -14.13 1.15 11.61
N LEU A 17 -15.24 1.03 12.34
CA LEU A 17 -15.83 -0.26 12.72
C LEU A 17 -16.36 -1.03 11.49
N VAL A 18 -16.98 -0.34 10.53
CA VAL A 18 -17.42 -0.92 9.27
C VAL A 18 -16.22 -1.40 8.45
N THR A 19 -15.14 -0.62 8.39
CA THR A 19 -13.91 -1.02 7.69
C THR A 19 -13.26 -2.23 8.36
N ALA A 20 -13.15 -2.23 9.69
CA ALA A 20 -12.58 -3.34 10.46
C ALA A 20 -13.38 -4.65 10.27
N SER A 21 -14.71 -4.57 10.34
CA SER A 21 -15.58 -5.73 10.13
C SER A 21 -15.60 -6.23 8.68
N ARG A 22 -15.29 -5.38 7.69
CA ARG A 22 -15.09 -5.78 6.29
C ARG A 22 -13.74 -6.49 6.10
N LEU A 23 -12.68 -5.98 6.72
CA LEU A 23 -11.34 -6.58 6.67
C LEU A 23 -11.26 -7.92 7.39
N GLN A 24 -11.93 -8.06 8.53
CA GLN A 24 -11.97 -9.32 9.29
C GLN A 24 -12.61 -10.47 8.49
N ARG A 25 -13.46 -10.17 7.50
CA ARG A 25 -14.04 -11.18 6.60
C ARG A 25 -13.04 -11.80 5.62
N LEU A 26 -11.85 -11.21 5.47
CA LEU A 26 -10.76 -11.74 4.65
C LEU A 26 -9.79 -12.65 5.44
N TRP A 27 -9.89 -12.65 6.77
CA TRP A 27 -8.97 -13.42 7.62
C TRP A 27 -9.23 -14.93 7.52
N ASN A 28 -8.19 -15.68 7.17
CA ASN A 28 -8.21 -17.14 7.13
C ASN A 28 -7.00 -17.72 7.87
N SER A 29 -7.22 -18.15 9.11
CA SER A 29 -6.18 -18.70 10.00
C SER A 29 -5.49 -19.96 9.45
N THR A 30 -6.13 -20.68 8.53
CA THR A 30 -5.57 -21.91 7.95
C THR A 30 -4.46 -21.60 6.93
N ARG A 31 -4.53 -20.44 6.26
CA ARG A 31 -3.50 -19.99 5.29
C ARG A 31 -2.16 -19.70 5.98
N LEU A 32 -2.19 -19.23 7.22
CA LEU A 32 -0.97 -18.91 7.99
C LEU A 32 -0.07 -20.12 8.22
N LYS A 33 -0.63 -21.33 8.21
CA LYS A 33 0.12 -22.58 8.38
C LYS A 33 0.73 -23.11 7.08
N THR A 34 0.38 -22.53 5.93
CA THR A 34 0.96 -22.94 4.66
C THR A 34 2.36 -22.32 4.49
N PRO A 35 3.38 -23.10 4.13
CA PRO A 35 4.75 -22.58 3.97
C PRO A 35 4.83 -21.43 2.97
N GLY A 36 4.03 -21.50 1.89
CA GLY A 36 3.99 -20.46 0.86
C GLY A 36 3.61 -19.08 1.42
N CYS A 37 2.69 -19.00 2.38
CA CYS A 37 2.29 -17.72 2.97
C CYS A 37 3.45 -17.00 3.65
N GLY A 38 4.35 -17.73 4.34
CA GLY A 38 5.53 -17.15 4.97
C GLY A 38 6.56 -16.67 3.94
N VAL A 39 6.76 -17.45 2.88
CA VAL A 39 7.66 -17.10 1.77
C VAL A 39 7.15 -15.85 1.04
N ASP A 40 5.88 -15.83 0.64
CA ASP A 40 5.29 -14.70 -0.08
C ASP A 40 5.35 -13.41 0.76
N SER A 41 5.09 -13.50 2.07
CA SER A 41 5.15 -12.34 2.98
C SER A 41 6.58 -11.83 3.17
N ALA A 42 7.55 -12.75 3.33
CA ALA A 42 8.95 -12.39 3.47
C ALA A 42 9.51 -11.80 2.17
N SER A 43 9.18 -12.39 1.01
CA SER A 43 9.56 -11.90 -0.31
C SER A 43 8.97 -10.53 -0.59
N GLN A 44 7.69 -10.30 -0.27
CA GLN A 44 7.06 -8.99 -0.44
C GLN A 44 7.73 -7.93 0.44
N ASN A 45 8.00 -8.24 1.72
CA ASN A 45 8.66 -7.30 2.62
C ASN A 45 10.11 -7.00 2.20
N ALA A 46 10.83 -8.02 1.69
CA ALA A 46 12.17 -7.85 1.15
C ALA A 46 12.17 -6.98 -0.11
N PHE A 47 11.22 -7.20 -1.02
CA PHE A 47 11.05 -6.39 -2.23
C PHE A 47 10.66 -4.94 -1.92
N ASP A 48 9.70 -4.74 -1.02
CA ASP A 48 9.20 -3.41 -0.61
C ASP A 48 10.30 -2.55 0.06
N THR A 49 11.15 -3.18 0.87
CA THR A 49 12.28 -2.49 1.52
C THR A 49 13.55 -2.45 0.64
N GLY A 50 13.57 -3.17 -0.49
CA GLY A 50 14.80 -3.39 -1.28
C GLY A 50 15.88 -4.16 -0.52
N ALA A 51 15.50 -4.95 0.49
CA ALA A 51 16.43 -5.71 1.32
C ALA A 51 17.13 -6.77 0.46
N ALA A 52 18.47 -6.73 0.45
CA ALA A 52 19.37 -7.53 -0.40
C ALA A 52 19.54 -7.08 -1.87
N MET A 53 18.82 -6.06 -2.36
CA MET A 53 19.03 -5.52 -3.71
C MET A 53 20.21 -4.53 -3.79
N GLY A 54 20.77 -4.10 -2.65
CA GLY A 54 21.87 -3.14 -2.61
C GLY A 54 21.46 -1.67 -2.80
N LEU A 55 20.17 -1.38 -2.97
CA LEU A 55 19.65 -0.03 -3.25
C LEU A 55 20.03 1.01 -2.19
N ILE A 56 20.22 0.60 -0.93
CA ILE A 56 20.60 1.50 0.17
C ILE A 56 22.12 1.76 0.21
N VAL A 57 22.93 0.91 -0.42
CA VAL A 57 24.40 0.99 -0.37
C VAL A 57 24.93 2.30 -0.97
N PRO A 58 24.50 2.74 -2.17
CA PRO A 58 24.80 4.07 -2.68
C PRO A 58 24.54 5.20 -1.69
N TYR A 59 23.35 5.22 -1.09
CA TYR A 59 22.97 6.26 -0.14
C TYR A 59 23.79 6.23 1.14
N ALA A 60 24.23 5.05 1.57
CA ALA A 60 25.11 4.90 2.72
C ALA A 60 26.48 5.54 2.49
N THR A 61 26.99 5.57 1.24
CA THR A 61 28.28 6.22 0.93
C THR A 61 28.27 7.74 1.15
N TYR A 62 27.08 8.36 1.06
CA TYR A 62 26.91 9.79 1.29
C TYR A 62 26.63 10.14 2.77
N MET A 63 26.47 9.14 3.66
CA MET A 63 26.22 9.39 5.09
C MET A 63 27.50 9.79 5.84
N THR A 64 27.41 10.80 6.70
CA THR A 64 28.51 11.20 7.61
C THR A 64 28.41 10.46 8.94
N ARG A 65 29.50 10.35 9.72
CA ARG A 65 29.48 9.74 11.07
C ARG A 65 28.49 10.36 12.06
N LYS A 66 28.02 11.59 11.79
CA LYS A 66 26.97 12.27 12.57
C LYS A 66 25.58 11.66 12.34
N ASN A 67 25.37 11.01 11.20
CA ASN A 67 24.14 10.33 10.85
C ASN A 67 24.16 8.94 11.49
N GLY A 68 23.28 8.72 12.49
CA GLY A 68 23.20 7.43 13.18
C GLY A 68 22.59 6.35 12.28
N VAL A 69 23.43 5.51 11.67
CA VAL A 69 23.02 4.44 10.75
C VAL A 69 21.93 3.55 11.36
N VAL A 70 22.12 3.07 12.60
CA VAL A 70 21.13 2.23 13.29
C VAL A 70 19.76 2.90 13.42
N ARG A 71 19.73 4.22 13.68
CA ARG A 71 18.46 4.96 13.81
C ARG A 71 17.74 5.05 12.46
N PHE A 72 18.47 5.37 11.39
CA PHE A 72 17.89 5.42 10.05
C PHE A 72 17.45 4.05 9.54
N SER A 73 18.26 3.01 9.77
CA SER A 73 17.95 1.63 9.37
C SER A 73 16.72 1.07 10.08
N MET A 74 16.39 1.52 11.30
CA MET A 74 15.15 1.14 11.97
C MET A 74 13.98 2.02 11.54
N PHE A 75 14.20 3.33 11.42
CA PHE A 75 13.14 4.30 11.16
C PHE A 75 12.55 4.18 9.75
N ILE A 76 13.40 4.05 8.72
CA ILE A 76 12.97 4.02 7.32
C ILE A 76 12.03 2.81 7.04
N PRO A 77 12.40 1.55 7.36
CA PRO A 77 11.52 0.41 7.14
C PRO A 77 10.26 0.44 8.01
N THR A 78 10.34 1.01 9.23
CA THR A 78 9.16 1.17 10.09
C THR A 78 8.14 2.10 9.46
N MET A 79 8.58 3.25 8.94
CA MET A 79 7.71 4.19 8.23
C MET A 79 7.18 3.60 6.93
N ASN A 80 8.00 2.84 6.20
CA ASN A 80 7.57 2.12 5.01
C ASN A 80 6.40 1.18 5.31
N ASN A 81 6.55 0.30 6.30
CA ASN A 81 5.48 -0.63 6.69
C ASN A 81 4.24 0.09 7.22
N PHE A 82 4.41 1.22 7.90
CA PHE A 82 3.29 2.05 8.36
C PHE A 82 2.49 2.64 7.19
N VAL A 83 3.17 3.20 6.18
CA VAL A 83 2.53 3.72 4.96
C VAL A 83 1.87 2.58 4.17
N SER A 84 2.53 1.43 4.03
CA SER A 84 1.96 0.24 3.37
C SER A 84 0.68 -0.22 4.05
N LEU A 85 0.62 -0.19 5.39
CA LEU A 85 -0.60 -0.51 6.13
C LEU A 85 -1.72 0.51 5.88
N LEU A 86 -1.42 1.81 5.94
CA LEU A 86 -2.40 2.87 5.66
C LEU A 86 -2.94 2.78 4.22
N CYS A 87 -2.06 2.49 3.26
CA CYS A 87 -2.43 2.28 1.87
C CYS A 87 -3.37 1.08 1.72
N ALA A 88 -3.02 -0.06 2.32
CA ALA A 88 -3.86 -1.25 2.31
C ALA A 88 -5.24 -1.00 2.93
N LEU A 89 -5.31 -0.35 4.09
CA LEU A 89 -6.58 0.01 4.73
C LEU A 89 -7.44 0.90 3.84
N THR A 90 -6.83 1.88 3.19
CA THR A 90 -7.52 2.83 2.29
C THR A 90 -8.06 2.12 1.04
N ILE A 91 -7.23 1.33 0.37
CA ILE A 91 -7.61 0.62 -0.87
C ILE A 91 -8.68 -0.44 -0.58
N PHE A 92 -8.51 -1.27 0.46
CA PHE A 92 -9.51 -2.29 0.78
C PHE A 92 -10.83 -1.67 1.23
N SER A 93 -10.80 -0.62 2.08
CA SER A 93 -12.03 0.09 2.47
C SER A 93 -12.78 0.64 1.26
N THR A 94 -12.03 1.26 0.35
CA THR A 94 -12.52 1.78 -0.94
C THR A 94 -13.22 0.70 -1.76
N VAL A 95 -12.51 -0.40 -2.06
CA VAL A 95 -13.00 -1.47 -2.93
C VAL A 95 -14.25 -2.11 -2.34
N PHE A 96 -14.28 -2.39 -1.05
CA PHE A 96 -15.48 -2.92 -0.40
C PHE A 96 -16.64 -1.91 -0.38
N SER A 97 -16.36 -0.62 -0.20
CA SER A 97 -17.39 0.42 -0.21
C SER A 97 -18.05 0.53 -1.59
N THR A 98 -17.24 0.60 -2.65
CA THR A 98 -17.73 0.73 -4.03
C THR A 98 -18.45 -0.54 -4.48
N LEU A 99 -17.87 -1.73 -4.31
CA LEU A 99 -18.48 -2.98 -4.78
C LEU A 99 -19.84 -3.27 -4.13
N ILE A 100 -20.01 -2.91 -2.86
CA ILE A 100 -21.28 -3.11 -2.15
C ILE A 100 -22.35 -2.13 -2.61
N GLN A 101 -21.96 -0.92 -3.01
CA GLN A 101 -22.89 0.06 -3.58
C GLN A 101 -23.29 -0.30 -5.02
N THR A 102 -22.37 -0.82 -5.83
CA THR A 102 -22.62 -1.09 -7.25
C THR A 102 -23.28 -2.45 -7.50
N GLN A 103 -23.05 -3.46 -6.65
CA GLN A 103 -23.53 -4.84 -6.84
C GLN A 103 -24.03 -5.42 -5.50
N SER A 104 -25.28 -5.13 -5.14
CA SER A 104 -25.91 -5.58 -3.88
C SER A 104 -26.13 -7.10 -3.76
N THR A 105 -25.84 -7.87 -4.82
CA THR A 105 -26.06 -9.33 -4.91
C THR A 105 -24.78 -10.18 -4.90
N LEU A 106 -23.58 -9.58 -4.82
CA LEU A 106 -22.33 -10.37 -4.85
C LEU A 106 -22.01 -11.04 -3.50
N SER A 107 -21.82 -12.36 -3.54
CA SER A 107 -21.30 -13.16 -2.43
C SER A 107 -19.82 -12.85 -2.13
N ARG A 108 -19.36 -13.15 -0.90
CA ARG A 108 -17.98 -12.95 -0.41
C ARG A 108 -16.91 -13.45 -1.40
N THR A 109 -17.20 -14.55 -2.09
CA THR A 109 -16.34 -15.16 -3.10
C THR A 109 -16.19 -14.31 -4.36
N GLY A 110 -17.24 -13.67 -4.85
CA GLY A 110 -17.20 -12.83 -6.04
C GLY A 110 -16.34 -11.58 -5.86
N ILE A 111 -16.39 -10.96 -4.68
CA ILE A 111 -15.53 -9.80 -4.36
C ILE A 111 -14.05 -10.20 -4.33
N VAL A 112 -13.73 -11.33 -3.69
CA VAL A 112 -12.36 -11.85 -3.61
C VAL A 112 -11.86 -12.27 -4.99
N GLU A 113 -12.74 -12.79 -5.85
CA GLU A 113 -12.41 -13.18 -7.21
C GLU A 113 -12.14 -11.97 -8.11
N ILE A 114 -12.94 -10.91 -8.03
CA ILE A 114 -12.69 -9.64 -8.72
C ILE A 114 -11.33 -9.06 -8.30
N ILE A 115 -11.03 -9.03 -6.99
CA ILE A 115 -9.75 -8.54 -6.47
C ILE A 115 -8.57 -9.41 -6.98
N LYS A 116 -8.74 -10.73 -7.06
CA LYS A 116 -7.73 -11.65 -7.57
C LYS A 116 -7.56 -11.59 -9.09
N GLN A 117 -8.61 -11.25 -9.83
CA GLN A 117 -8.62 -11.14 -11.29
C GLN A 117 -8.27 -9.73 -11.78
N SER A 118 -8.04 -8.76 -10.91
CA SER A 118 -7.77 -7.35 -11.23
C SER A 118 -6.40 -7.09 -11.90
N GLY A 119 -5.93 -7.99 -12.78
CA GLY A 119 -4.69 -7.86 -13.55
C GLY A 119 -3.43 -8.22 -12.77
N PRO A 120 -2.31 -8.49 -13.47
CA PRO A 120 -1.01 -8.74 -12.82
C PRO A 120 -0.63 -7.54 -11.94
N ALA A 121 -0.08 -7.85 -10.76
CA ALA A 121 0.37 -6.87 -9.77
C ALA A 121 -0.69 -5.85 -9.31
N SER A 122 -1.98 -6.21 -9.26
CA SER A 122 -3.03 -5.33 -8.70
C SER A 122 -3.26 -4.04 -9.52
N THR A 123 -2.86 -4.03 -10.80
CA THR A 123 -2.95 -2.87 -11.69
C THR A 123 -4.40 -2.41 -11.88
N GLY A 124 -5.36 -3.34 -11.99
CA GLY A 124 -6.78 -3.02 -12.06
C GLY A 124 -7.32 -2.36 -10.80
N LEU A 125 -6.80 -2.68 -9.61
CA LEU A 125 -7.20 -1.99 -8.37
C LEU A 125 -6.81 -0.51 -8.39
N THR A 126 -5.65 -0.19 -8.94
CA THR A 126 -5.16 1.19 -8.99
C THR A 126 -5.75 2.00 -10.14
N PHE A 127 -5.86 1.41 -11.34
CA PHE A 127 -6.27 2.16 -12.54
C PHE A 127 -7.76 2.09 -12.87
N ILE A 128 -8.52 1.19 -12.25
CA ILE A 128 -9.97 1.06 -12.47
C ILE A 128 -10.73 1.49 -11.21
N TRP A 129 -10.43 0.86 -10.08
CA TRP A 129 -11.26 1.03 -8.88
C TRP A 129 -11.02 2.34 -8.13
N ILE A 130 -9.76 2.80 -8.03
CA ILE A 130 -9.45 4.09 -7.38
C ILE A 130 -10.09 5.30 -8.13
N PRO A 131 -10.00 5.42 -9.47
CA PRO A 131 -10.70 6.49 -10.20
C PRO A 131 -12.22 6.42 -10.04
N VAL A 132 -12.81 5.22 -10.08
CA VAL A 132 -14.25 5.02 -9.89
C VAL A 132 -14.70 5.47 -8.50
N LEU A 133 -13.90 5.24 -7.44
CA LEU A 133 -14.19 5.78 -6.12
C LEU A 133 -14.18 7.30 -6.12
N PHE A 134 -13.13 7.91 -6.68
CA PHE A 134 -13.03 9.37 -6.69
C PHE A 134 -14.17 10.00 -7.50
N GLY A 135 -14.69 9.31 -8.52
CA GLY A 135 -15.91 9.72 -9.22
C GLY A 135 -17.16 9.82 -8.32
N GLN A 136 -17.18 9.22 -7.13
CA GLN A 136 -18.30 9.33 -6.19
C GLN A 136 -18.29 10.66 -5.40
N PHE A 137 -17.17 11.38 -5.33
CA PHE A 137 -17.00 12.59 -4.52
C PHE A 137 -17.04 13.89 -5.34
N ASP A 138 -17.74 13.87 -6.49
CA ASP A 138 -17.99 15.01 -7.37
C ASP A 138 -16.70 15.84 -7.65
N VAL A 139 -16.72 17.17 -7.50
CA VAL A 139 -15.55 18.02 -7.79
C VAL A 139 -14.34 17.71 -6.89
N PHE A 140 -14.56 17.39 -5.62
CA PHE A 140 -13.49 17.10 -4.67
C PHE A 140 -12.74 15.81 -5.05
N GLY A 141 -13.47 14.81 -5.53
CA GLY A 141 -12.89 13.56 -6.00
C GLY A 141 -11.98 13.73 -7.21
N SER A 142 -12.34 14.59 -8.16
CA SER A 142 -11.50 14.86 -9.33
C SER A 142 -10.11 15.42 -8.96
N ILE A 143 -10.06 16.33 -7.96
CA ILE A 143 -8.79 16.88 -7.45
C ILE A 143 -7.95 15.78 -6.79
N LEU A 144 -8.58 14.94 -5.95
CA LEU A 144 -7.89 13.81 -5.31
C LEU A 144 -7.37 12.78 -6.32
N CYS A 145 -8.10 12.54 -7.40
CA CYS A 145 -7.68 11.64 -8.48
C CYS A 145 -6.40 12.14 -9.15
N VAL A 146 -6.35 13.43 -9.51
CA VAL A 146 -5.14 14.04 -10.09
C VAL A 146 -3.97 13.99 -9.12
N LEU A 147 -4.18 14.35 -7.86
CA LEU A 147 -3.14 14.29 -6.83
C LEU A 147 -2.63 12.86 -6.59
N PHE A 148 -3.52 11.87 -6.61
CA PHE A 148 -3.17 10.46 -6.46
C PHE A 148 -2.25 9.98 -7.57
N PHE A 149 -2.62 10.21 -8.85
CA PHE A 149 -1.78 9.80 -9.97
C PHE A 149 -0.47 10.59 -10.08
N LEU A 150 -0.48 11.85 -9.68
CA LEU A 150 0.73 12.65 -9.56
C LEU A 150 1.68 12.06 -8.50
N CYS A 151 1.14 11.71 -7.33
CA CYS A 151 1.90 11.04 -6.28
C CYS A 151 2.43 9.67 -6.74
N LEU A 152 1.60 8.86 -7.40
CA LEU A 152 2.01 7.57 -7.98
C LEU A 152 3.16 7.73 -8.99
N SER A 153 3.12 8.81 -9.78
CA SER A 153 4.19 9.13 -10.73
C SER A 153 5.50 9.48 -10.00
N PHE A 154 5.44 10.35 -8.98
CA PHE A 154 6.63 10.68 -8.18
C PHE A 154 7.19 9.49 -7.41
N ALA A 155 6.34 8.60 -6.90
CA ALA A 155 6.77 7.36 -6.27
C ALA A 155 7.53 6.46 -7.26
N GLY A 156 7.02 6.30 -8.48
CA GLY A 156 7.69 5.57 -9.54
C GLY A 156 9.04 6.18 -9.95
N VAL A 157 9.07 7.50 -10.16
CA VAL A 157 10.32 8.22 -10.51
C VAL A 157 11.36 8.11 -9.39
N SER A 158 10.95 8.23 -8.12
CA SER A 158 11.87 8.11 -6.98
C SER A 158 12.50 6.72 -6.90
N SER A 159 11.72 5.66 -7.15
CA SER A 159 12.23 4.29 -7.24
C SER A 159 13.18 4.08 -8.43
N LEU A 160 12.87 4.69 -9.58
CA LEU A 160 13.74 4.63 -10.75
C LEU A 160 15.10 5.29 -10.49
N ILE A 161 15.12 6.45 -9.81
CA ILE A 161 16.36 7.13 -9.43
C ILE A 161 17.25 6.24 -8.56
N ALA A 162 16.69 5.55 -7.56
CA ALA A 162 17.44 4.63 -6.71
C ALA A 162 18.05 3.45 -7.48
N ASN A 163 17.32 2.91 -8.47
CA ASN A 163 17.84 1.86 -9.34
C ASN A 163 18.97 2.36 -10.25
N ILE A 164 18.82 3.55 -10.84
CA ILE A 164 19.86 4.17 -11.69
C ILE A 164 21.13 4.44 -10.88
N GLU A 165 21.00 4.99 -9.67
CA GLU A 165 22.13 5.26 -8.79
C GLU A 165 22.91 3.97 -8.48
N LEU A 166 22.21 2.89 -8.11
CA LEU A 166 22.82 1.58 -7.88
C LEU A 166 23.57 1.07 -9.12
N THR A 167 22.93 1.10 -10.30
CA THR A 167 23.56 0.62 -11.54
C THR A 167 24.76 1.48 -11.93
N SER A 168 24.71 2.80 -11.72
CA SER A 168 25.81 3.71 -12.05
C SER A 168 27.06 3.51 -11.18
N LEU A 169 26.85 3.13 -9.91
CA LEU A 169 27.93 2.86 -8.95
C LEU A 169 28.46 1.43 -9.01
N THR A 170 27.72 0.51 -9.65
CA THR A 170 28.17 -0.87 -9.86
C THR A 170 29.02 -0.92 -11.13
N PRO A 171 30.34 -1.17 -11.06
CA PRO A 171 31.17 -1.31 -12.24
C PRO A 171 30.60 -2.42 -13.14
N ALA A 172 30.46 -2.15 -14.44
CA ALA A 172 29.83 -3.04 -15.42
C ALA A 172 30.51 -4.42 -15.63
N GLY A 173 31.54 -4.76 -14.84
CA GLY A 173 32.32 -5.99 -14.93
C GLY A 173 32.45 -6.81 -13.64
N LEU A 174 31.64 -6.54 -12.60
CA LEU A 174 31.69 -7.31 -11.34
C LEU A 174 30.76 -8.54 -11.30
N TRP A 175 29.92 -8.71 -12.32
CA TRP A 175 28.97 -9.83 -12.47
C TRP A 175 29.10 -10.57 -13.81
N GLN A 176 30.20 -10.34 -14.54
CA GLN A 176 30.68 -11.25 -15.60
C GLN A 176 31.86 -12.05 -15.08
#